data_AF-A0A382F4J2-F1
#
_entry.id   AF-A0A382F4J2-F1
#
_cell.length_a   1.000
_cell.length_b   1.000
_cell.length_c   1.000
_cell.angle_alpha   90.00
_cell.angle_beta   90.00
_cell.angle_gamma   90.00
#
_symmetry.space_group_name_H-M   'P 1'
#
loop_
_entity.id
_entity.type
_entity.pdbx_description
1 polymer ?
#
loop_
_entity_poly.entity_id
_entity_poly.type
_entity_poly.pdbx_seq_one_letter_code
_entity_poly.pdbx_strand_id
1 'polypeptide(L)'
;MIGWSWVALTGNWIEGAGSVGAIVAFLFGGVVVIFVGLTYAELASAMPKAGGEHVYSYRALGPTLSFVCTWAILLGYVSVVAFEGVALPTVADYLFPGFSR
;
A
#
# COMPACT_ATOMS: atom_id res chain seq x y z
N MET A 1 -5.32 2.90 2.97
CA MET A 1 -4.68 4.22 3.17
C MET A 1 -4.62 4.90 1.81
N ILE A 2 -5.08 6.15 1.69
CA ILE A 2 -4.89 6.96 0.48
C ILE A 2 -3.74 7.92 0.77
N GLY A 3 -2.58 7.69 0.14
CA GLY A 3 -1.39 8.51 0.28
C GLY A 3 -1.27 9.60 -0.80
N TRP A 4 -0.23 10.42 -0.71
CA TRP A 4 0.08 11.50 -1.65
C TRP A 4 0.58 10.97 -3.00
N SER A 5 1.09 9.76 -2.99
CA SER A 5 1.75 9.09 -4.11
C SER A 5 0.85 8.96 -5.34
N TRP A 6 -0.43 8.64 -5.15
CA TRP A 6 -1.39 8.58 -6.26
C TRP A 6 -1.51 9.94 -6.96
N VAL A 7 -1.58 11.05 -6.22
CA VAL A 7 -1.71 12.39 -6.84
C VAL A 7 -0.42 12.80 -7.54
N ALA A 8 0.73 12.55 -6.89
CA ALA A 8 2.04 12.94 -7.42
C ALA A 8 2.45 12.16 -8.68
N LEU A 9 2.06 10.88 -8.78
CA LEU A 9 2.57 9.97 -9.81
C LEU A 9 1.58 9.67 -10.93
N THR A 10 0.30 10.00 -10.77
CA THR A 10 -0.72 9.73 -11.81
C THR A 10 -0.36 10.34 -13.15
N GLY A 11 0.20 11.56 -13.18
CA GLY A 11 0.68 12.19 -14.42
C GLY A 11 1.75 11.35 -15.13
N ASN A 12 2.78 10.92 -14.39
CA ASN A 12 3.85 10.08 -14.92
C ASN A 12 3.33 8.72 -15.44
N TRP A 13 2.35 8.11 -14.77
CA TRP A 13 1.77 6.84 -15.20
C TRP A 13 0.97 6.99 -16.51
N ILE A 14 0.22 8.08 -16.64
CA ILE A 14 -0.56 8.38 -17.85
C ILE A 14 0.37 8.72 -19.02
N GLU A 15 1.42 9.49 -18.80
CA GLU A 15 2.41 9.81 -19.84
C GLU A 15 3.17 8.56 -20.31
N GLY A 16 3.53 7.66 -19.39
CA GLY A 16 4.26 6.44 -19.72
C GLY A 16 3.42 5.34 -20.37
N ALA A 17 2.24 5.05 -19.83
CA ALA A 17 1.40 3.92 -20.27
C ALA A 17 0.19 4.33 -21.13
N GLY A 18 -0.08 5.62 -21.26
CA GLY A 18 -1.32 6.15 -21.83
C GLY A 18 -2.51 6.05 -20.86
N SER A 19 -3.57 6.79 -21.15
CA SER A 19 -4.79 6.83 -20.32
C SER A 19 -5.46 5.44 -20.19
N VAL A 20 -5.53 4.68 -21.27
CA VAL A 20 -6.11 3.33 -21.27
C VAL A 20 -5.24 2.36 -20.46
N GLY A 21 -3.92 2.44 -20.59
CA GLY A 21 -2.99 1.60 -19.83
C GLY A 21 -3.10 1.85 -18.32
N ALA A 22 -3.18 3.12 -17.92
CA ALA A 22 -3.40 3.49 -16.52
C ALA A 22 -4.73 2.92 -15.97
N ILE A 23 -5.83 3.06 -16.71
CA ILE A 23 -7.15 2.54 -16.29
C ILE A 23 -7.10 1.02 -16.08
N VAL A 24 -6.50 0.28 -17.02
CA VAL A 24 -6.38 -1.19 -16.91
C VAL A 24 -5.53 -1.58 -15.71
N ALA A 25 -4.41 -0.88 -15.46
CA ALA A 25 -3.58 -1.11 -14.30
C ALA A 25 -4.33 -0.86 -12.98
N PHE A 26 -5.14 0.20 -12.90
CA PHE A 26 -5.98 0.48 -11.73
C PHE A 26 -7.05 -0.57 -11.49
N LEU A 27 -7.74 -1.01 -12.54
CA LEU A 27 -8.75 -2.07 -12.44
C LEU A 27 -8.13 -3.37 -11.97
N PHE A 28 -7.00 -3.76 -12.55
CA PHE A 28 -6.30 -4.99 -12.17
C PHE A 28 -5.81 -4.93 -10.71
N GLY A 29 -5.16 -3.82 -10.32
CA GLY A 29 -4.74 -3.59 -8.94
C GLY A 29 -5.93 -3.61 -7.96
N GLY A 30 -7.05 -2.99 -8.33
CA GLY A 30 -8.27 -2.99 -7.54
C GLY A 30 -8.84 -4.40 -7.32
N VAL A 31 -8.87 -5.23 -8.36
CA VAL A 31 -9.31 -6.63 -8.25
C VAL A 31 -8.44 -7.42 -7.27
N VAL A 32 -7.11 -7.27 -7.34
CA VAL A 32 -6.19 -7.93 -6.40
C VAL A 32 -6.46 -7.47 -4.96
N VAL A 33 -6.66 -6.16 -4.74
CA VAL A 33 -6.96 -5.61 -3.41
C VAL A 33 -8.30 -6.12 -2.85
N ILE A 34 -9.31 -6.34 -3.70
CA ILE A 34 -10.59 -6.94 -3.28
C ILE A 34 -10.37 -8.34 -2.69
N PHE A 35 -9.58 -9.19 -3.35
CA PHE A 35 -9.28 -10.53 -2.83
C PHE A 35 -8.57 -10.49 -1.48
N VAL A 36 -7.63 -9.56 -1.31
CA VAL A 36 -6.96 -9.34 -0.02
C VAL A 36 -7.97 -8.89 1.04
N GLY A 37 -8.84 -7.92 0.71
CA GLY A 37 -9.86 -7.41 1.62
C GLY A 37 -10.86 -8.48 2.07
N LEU A 38 -11.31 -9.33 1.15
CA LEU A 38 -12.21 -10.46 1.45
C LEU A 38 -11.54 -11.46 2.40
N THR A 39 -10.28 -11.81 2.12
CA THR A 39 -9.49 -12.70 2.99
C THR A 39 -9.37 -12.13 4.40
N TYR A 40 -9.08 -10.83 4.52
CA TYR A 40 -9.04 -10.16 5.82
C TYR A 40 -10.40 -10.14 6.53
N ALA A 41 -11.50 -9.95 5.80
CA ALA A 41 -12.84 -9.97 6.38
C ALA A 41 -13.20 -11.35 6.98
N GLU A 42 -12.82 -12.44 6.29
CA GLU A 42 -12.99 -13.80 6.80
C GLU A 42 -12.11 -14.07 8.02
N LEU A 43 -10.82 -13.71 7.97
CA LEU A 43 -9.92 -13.94 9.11
C LEU A 43 -10.26 -13.06 10.32
N ALA A 44 -10.68 -11.82 10.11
CA ALA A 44 -11.09 -10.91 11.19
C ALA A 44 -12.35 -11.41 11.90
N SER A 45 -13.31 -11.97 11.17
CA SER A 45 -14.52 -12.55 11.76
C SER A 45 -14.27 -13.90 12.42
N ALA A 46 -13.42 -14.76 11.83
CA ALA A 46 -13.10 -16.08 12.39
C ALA A 46 -12.18 -16.02 13.62
N MET A 47 -11.32 -15.00 13.71
CA MET A 47 -10.32 -14.87 14.78
C MET A 47 -10.33 -13.47 15.38
N PRO A 48 -11.28 -13.16 16.30
CA PRO A 48 -11.36 -11.88 16.99
C PRO A 48 -10.32 -11.78 18.13
N LYS A 49 -9.06 -12.11 17.83
CA LYS A 49 -7.93 -12.02 18.76
C LYS A 49 -7.11 -10.78 18.44
N ALA A 50 -6.64 -10.09 19.48
CA ALA A 50 -5.69 -8.99 19.33
C ALA A 50 -4.37 -9.52 18.75
N GLY A 51 -3.83 -8.84 17.73
CA GLY A 51 -2.55 -9.18 17.08
C GLY A 51 -2.60 -9.37 15.56
N GLY A 52 -3.79 -9.30 14.95
CA GLY A 52 -3.99 -9.15 13.50
C GLY A 52 -3.15 -10.11 12.64
N GLU A 53 -2.35 -9.54 11.75
CA GLU A 53 -1.60 -10.20 10.68
C GLU A 53 -0.56 -11.22 11.21
N HIS A 54 0.06 -10.92 12.36
CA HIS A 54 0.96 -11.86 13.03
C HIS A 54 0.19 -13.08 13.54
N VAL A 55 -0.97 -12.88 14.18
CA VAL A 55 -1.81 -13.98 14.70
C VAL A 55 -2.37 -14.84 13.56
N TYR A 56 -2.74 -14.21 12.46
CA TYR A 56 -3.24 -14.87 11.25
C TYR A 56 -2.17 -15.74 10.60
N SER A 57 -1.00 -15.17 10.34
CA SER A 57 0.13 -15.89 9.72
C SER A 57 0.67 -17.00 10.64
N TYR A 58 0.72 -16.78 11.96
CA TYR A 58 1.16 -17.77 12.93
C TYR A 58 0.27 -19.01 12.94
N ARG A 59 -1.06 -18.81 12.85
CA ARG A 59 -2.01 -19.92 12.85
C ARG A 59 -2.03 -20.70 11.53
N ALA A 60 -1.79 -20.03 10.40
CA ALA A 60 -1.81 -20.67 9.08
C ALA A 60 -0.49 -21.37 8.72
N LEU A 61 0.66 -20.77 9.05
CA LEU A 61 1.97 -21.15 8.49
C LEU A 61 3.00 -21.54 9.56
N GLY A 62 2.67 -21.40 10.85
CA GLY A 62 3.57 -21.70 11.96
C GLY A 62 4.57 -20.57 12.28
N PRO A 63 5.46 -20.80 13.26
CA PRO A 63 6.29 -19.75 13.87
C PRO A 63 7.31 -19.11 12.91
N THR A 64 7.99 -19.91 12.09
CA THR A 64 9.09 -19.42 11.23
C THR A 64 8.57 -18.53 10.10
N LEU A 65 7.54 -18.99 9.39
CA LEU A 65 6.95 -18.23 8.29
C LEU A 65 6.17 -17.00 8.79
N SER A 66 5.56 -17.08 9.97
CA SER A 66 4.91 -15.93 10.60
C SER A 66 5.89 -14.84 11.00
N PHE A 67 7.08 -15.21 11.49
CA PHE A 67 8.15 -14.24 11.77
C PHE A 67 8.57 -13.50 10.50
N VAL A 68 8.82 -14.22 9.41
CA VAL A 68 9.19 -13.62 8.12
C VAL A 68 8.07 -12.73 7.58
N CYS A 69 6.82 -13.20 7.60
CA CYS A 69 5.66 -12.44 7.17
C CYS A 69 5.51 -11.13 7.94
N THR A 70 5.64 -11.19 9.27
CA THR A 70 5.50 -10.01 10.13
C THR A 70 6.63 -9.00 9.90
N TRP A 71 7.86 -9.47 9.72
CA TRP A 71 8.98 -8.59 9.36
C TRP A 71 8.82 -7.97 7.97
N ALA A 72 8.37 -8.74 6.98
CA ALA A 72 8.12 -8.23 5.63
C ALA A 72 7.07 -7.13 5.63
N ILE A 73 5.98 -7.32 6.39
CA ILE A 73 4.93 -6.30 6.59
C ILE A 73 5.49 -5.07 7.28
N LEU A 74 6.25 -5.23 8.37
CA LEU A 74 6.83 -4.13 9.13
C LEU A 74 7.76 -3.29 8.25
N LEU A 75 8.67 -3.94 7.52
CA LEU A 75 9.57 -3.27 6.58
C LEU A 75 8.79 -2.61 5.43
N GLY A 76 7.71 -3.24 4.96
CA GLY A 76 6.77 -2.66 4.02
C GLY A 76 6.20 -1.34 4.53
N TYR A 77 5.66 -1.31 5.76
CA TYR A 77 5.14 -0.09 6.36
C TYR A 77 6.20 0.99 6.57
N VAL A 78 7.41 0.62 7.01
CA VAL A 78 8.52 1.59 7.14
C VAL A 78 8.88 2.20 5.78
N SER A 79 8.89 1.40 4.71
CA SER A 79 9.15 1.91 3.36
C SER A 79 8.08 2.91 2.90
N VAL A 80 6.81 2.67 3.25
CA VAL A 80 5.71 3.58 2.94
C VAL A 80 5.89 4.92 3.65
N VAL A 81 6.31 4.92 4.91
CA VAL A 81 6.60 6.17 5.65
C VAL A 81 7.69 6.98 4.97
N ALA A 82 8.79 6.33 4.58
CA ALA A 82 9.90 6.99 3.89
C ALA A 82 9.44 7.60 2.55
N PHE A 83 8.62 6.88 1.80
CA PHE A 83 8.10 7.32 0.52
C PHE A 83 7.12 8.48 0.64
N GLU A 84 6.13 8.38 1.54
CA GLU A 84 5.14 9.43 1.77
C GLU A 84 5.78 10.71 2.32
N GLY A 85 6.87 10.59 3.08
CA GLY A 85 7.65 11.73 3.57
C GLY A 85 8.29 12.58 2.47
N VAL A 86 8.64 11.99 1.32
CA VAL A 86 9.20 12.71 0.16
C VAL A 86 8.09 13.18 -0.80
N ALA A 87 6.97 12.45 -0.86
CA ALA A 87 5.86 12.79 -1.73
C ALA A 87 5.19 14.12 -1.34
N LEU A 88 4.99 14.38 -0.04
CA LEU A 88 4.35 15.61 0.44
C LEU A 88 5.08 16.90 0.03
N PRO A 89 6.40 17.08 0.29
CA PRO A 89 7.11 18.30 -0.13
C PRO A 89 7.16 18.44 -1.64
N THR A 90 7.27 17.33 -2.37
CA THR A 90 7.23 17.33 -3.84
C THR A 90 5.90 17.91 -4.35
N VAL A 91 4.77 17.47 -3.81
CA VAL A 91 3.45 18.00 -4.17
C VAL A 91 3.28 19.46 -3.72
N ALA A 92 3.83 19.82 -2.56
CA ALA A 92 3.81 21.21 -2.07
C ALA A 92 4.54 22.17 -3.02
N ASP A 93 5.71 21.77 -3.55
CA ASP A 93 6.45 22.55 -4.56
C ASP A 93 5.68 22.66 -5.89
N TYR A 94 4.96 21.62 -6.30
CA TYR A 94 4.08 21.68 -7.48
C TYR A 94 2.92 22.68 -7.30
N LEU A 95 2.36 22.77 -6.10
CA LEU A 95 1.25 23.68 -5.78
C LEU A 95 1.71 25.12 -5.57
N PHE A 96 2.85 25.32 -4.92
CA PHE A 96 3.43 26.63 -4.61
C PHE A 96 4.83 26.76 -5.22
N PRO A 97 4.93 27.07 -6.52
CA PRO A 97 6.23 27.20 -7.19
C PRO A 97 7.05 28.32 -6.54
N GLY A 98 8.15 27.94 -5.86
CA GLY A 98 9.06 28.84 -5.14
C GLY A 98 9.20 28.61 -3.63
N PHE A 99 8.57 27.57 -3.08
CA PHE A 99 8.64 27.24 -1.65
C PHE A 99 10.00 26.65 -1.21
N SER A 100 10.63 25.82 -2.05
CA SER A 100 11.95 25.20 -1.77
C SER A 100 13.18 26.06 -2.14
N ARG A 101 13.07 27.40 -2.18
CA ARG A 101 14.25 28.27 -2.31
C ARG A 101 14.91 28.53 -0.96
#